data_AF-A0A6I1ZNG4-F1
#
_entry.id   AF-A0A6I1ZNG4-F1
#
_cell.length_a   1.000
_cell.length_b   1.000
_cell.length_c   1.000
_cell.angle_alpha   90.00
_cell.angle_beta   90.00
_cell.angle_gamma   90.00
#
_symmetry.space_group_name_H-M   'P 1'
#
loop_
_entity.id
_entity.type
_entity.pdbx_description
1 polymer ?
#
loop_
_entity_poly.entity_id
_entity_poly.type
_entity_poly.pdbx_seq_one_letter_code
_entity_poly.pdbx_strand_id
1 'polypeptide(L)'
;MVDSEAFRTAVRTHAAAILNGDGSPYDPALEIWGLAMREWPGDDGDEACYSLHVIWGALTDWVERRPAEVDQAEAHMITAAREWLTIEGDREAEARYFDRWMHDILGYERRAPTQS
;
A
#
# COMPACT_ATOMS: atom_id res chain seq x y z
N MET A 1 15.46 10.48 11.42
CA MET A 1 15.76 9.16 10.83
C MET A 1 14.60 8.29 11.20
N VAL A 2 13.73 8.02 10.23
CA VAL A 2 12.60 7.11 10.41
C VAL A 2 13.18 5.71 10.45
N ASP A 3 12.81 4.92 11.44
CA ASP A 3 13.19 3.52 11.48
C ASP A 3 12.37 2.76 10.42
N SER A 4 13.02 2.47 9.30
CA SER A 4 12.47 1.77 8.12
C SER A 4 11.82 0.42 8.46
N GLU A 5 12.28 -0.24 9.53
CA GLU A 5 11.71 -1.49 10.04
C GLU A 5 10.49 -1.24 10.92
N ALA A 6 10.54 -0.21 11.77
CA ALA A 6 9.38 0.21 12.58
C ALA A 6 8.19 0.63 11.69
N PHE A 7 8.46 1.38 10.61
CA PHE A 7 7.45 1.75 9.62
C PHE A 7 6.76 0.51 9.02
N ARG A 8 7.54 -0.47 8.53
CA ARG A 8 6.99 -1.69 7.94
C ARG A 8 6.25 -2.55 8.95
N THR A 9 6.68 -2.55 10.20
CA THR A 9 5.98 -3.24 11.29
C THR A 9 4.62 -2.59 11.58
N ALA A 10 4.54 -1.26 11.55
CA ALA A 10 3.27 -0.55 11.67
C ALA A 10 2.33 -0.87 10.50
N VAL A 11 2.83 -0.84 9.26
CA VAL A 11 2.04 -1.21 8.07
C VAL A 11 1.54 -2.65 8.16
N ARG A 12 2.38 -3.62 8.58
CA ARG A 12 1.96 -5.02 8.80
C ARG A 12 0.87 -5.13 9.86
N THR A 13 0.94 -4.34 10.93
CA THR A 13 -0.10 -4.34 11.98
C THR A 13 -1.47 -3.98 11.41
N HIS A 14 -1.54 -2.92 10.62
CA HIS A 14 -2.80 -2.51 9.99
C HIS A 14 -3.24 -3.49 8.87
N ALA A 15 -2.31 -4.03 8.08
CA ALA A 15 -2.62 -5.06 7.10
C ALA A 15 -3.18 -6.33 7.77
N ALA A 16 -2.68 -6.71 8.95
CA ALA A 16 -3.24 -7.81 9.72
C ALA A 16 -4.64 -7.47 10.26
N ALA A 17 -4.89 -6.23 10.65
CA ALA A 17 -6.23 -5.77 11.06
C ALA A 17 -7.25 -5.87 9.92
N ILE A 18 -6.85 -5.59 8.67
CA ILE A 18 -7.70 -5.80 7.48
C ILE A 18 -8.18 -7.25 7.35
N LEU A 19 -7.31 -8.23 7.65
CA LEU A 19 -7.64 -9.65 7.48
C LEU A 19 -8.39 -10.26 8.67
N ASN A 20 -8.18 -9.71 9.86
CA ASN A 20 -8.73 -10.25 11.11
C ASN A 20 -9.99 -9.51 11.58
N GLY A 21 -10.33 -8.37 10.97
CA GLY A 21 -11.51 -7.60 11.33
C GLY A 21 -12.80 -8.18 10.74
N ASP A 22 -13.88 -8.11 11.50
CA ASP A 22 -15.24 -8.42 11.03
C ASP A 22 -15.90 -7.21 10.32
N GLY A 23 -15.16 -6.11 10.14
CA GLY A 23 -15.64 -4.84 9.59
C GLY A 23 -15.04 -4.50 8.24
N SER A 24 -15.38 -3.31 7.73
CA SER A 24 -14.82 -2.80 6.47
C SER A 24 -13.29 -2.68 6.56
N PRO A 25 -12.54 -3.07 5.51
CA PRO A 25 -11.10 -2.89 5.44
C PRO A 25 -10.69 -1.42 5.26
N TYR A 26 -11.66 -0.51 5.08
CA TYR A 26 -11.44 0.90 4.81
C TYR A 26 -10.66 1.62 5.92
N ASP A 27 -11.07 1.50 7.18
CA ASP A 27 -10.44 2.25 8.27
C ASP A 27 -8.96 1.85 8.46
N PRO A 28 -8.59 0.56 8.53
CA PRO A 28 -7.18 0.18 8.57
C PRO A 28 -6.40 0.56 7.31
N ALA A 29 -7.04 0.54 6.13
CA ALA A 29 -6.42 0.99 4.88
C ALA A 29 -6.09 2.49 4.92
N LEU A 30 -6.99 3.31 5.48
CA LEU A 30 -6.79 4.74 5.69
C LEU A 30 -5.62 5.01 6.66
N GLU A 31 -5.47 4.20 7.71
CA GLU A 31 -4.33 4.30 8.62
C GLU A 31 -3.00 3.95 7.91
N ILE A 32 -2.96 2.92 7.05
CA ILE A 32 -1.77 2.62 6.25
C ILE A 32 -1.40 3.79 5.34
N TRP A 33 -2.40 4.36 4.64
CA TRP A 33 -2.19 5.53 3.81
C TRP A 33 -1.68 6.73 4.60
N GLY A 34 -2.27 7.00 5.77
CA GLY A 34 -1.87 8.09 6.67
C GLY A 34 -0.45 7.92 7.21
N LEU A 35 -0.04 6.69 7.54
CA LEU A 35 1.34 6.38 7.93
C LEU A 35 2.31 6.67 6.78
N ALA A 36 2.04 6.15 5.58
CA ALA A 36 2.89 6.33 4.42
C ALA A 36 3.03 7.82 4.03
N MET A 37 1.96 8.61 4.18
CA MET A 37 1.98 10.05 3.94
C MET A 37 2.84 10.82 4.95
N ARG A 38 2.82 10.44 6.24
CA ARG A 38 3.60 11.12 7.30
C ARG A 38 5.10 10.87 7.17
N GLU A 39 5.46 9.67 6.73
CA GLU A 39 6.86 9.28 6.55
C GLU A 39 7.44 9.75 5.20
N TRP A 40 6.67 10.48 4.38
CA TRP A 40 7.10 11.01 3.09
C TRP A 40 7.70 12.43 3.18
N PRO A 41 8.82 12.73 2.51
CA PRO A 41 9.68 11.80 1.77
C PRO A 41 10.46 10.89 2.72
N GLY A 42 10.52 9.60 2.37
CA GLY A 42 11.32 8.61 3.08
C GLY A 42 12.83 8.87 2.95
N ASP A 43 13.62 8.10 3.68
CA ASP A 43 15.09 8.18 3.65
C ASP A 43 15.67 7.86 2.25
N ASP A 44 16.92 8.27 2.00
CA ASP A 44 17.66 8.32 0.71
C ASP A 44 17.58 7.04 -0.16
N GLY A 45 16.42 6.78 -0.78
CA GLY A 45 16.20 5.71 -1.76
C GLY A 45 15.22 4.59 -1.38
N ASP A 46 14.56 4.65 -0.21
CA ASP A 46 13.49 3.69 0.13
C ASP A 46 12.13 4.14 -0.45
N GLU A 47 11.69 3.49 -1.53
CA GLU A 47 10.44 3.83 -2.23
C GLU A 47 9.17 3.35 -1.50
N ALA A 48 9.28 2.63 -0.37
CA ALA A 48 8.11 2.04 0.27
C ALA A 48 7.09 3.07 0.76
N CYS A 49 7.55 4.20 1.30
CA CYS A 49 6.64 5.28 1.71
C CYS A 49 5.87 5.83 0.50
N TYR A 50 6.53 5.99 -0.64
CA TYR A 50 5.88 6.43 -1.88
C TYR A 50 4.81 5.43 -2.32
N SER A 51 5.24 4.18 -2.49
CA SER A 51 4.45 3.15 -3.14
C SER A 51 3.24 2.80 -2.29
N LEU A 52 3.41 2.70 -0.97
CA LEU A 52 2.29 2.50 -0.05
C LEU A 52 1.34 3.72 -0.03
N HIS A 53 1.86 4.94 -0.07
CA HIS A 53 1.02 6.13 -0.18
C HIS A 53 0.16 6.10 -1.46
N VAL A 54 0.76 5.77 -2.60
CA VAL A 54 0.03 5.69 -3.89
C VAL A 54 -1.00 4.57 -3.87
N ILE A 55 -0.59 3.35 -3.49
CA ILE A 55 -1.46 2.17 -3.53
C ILE A 55 -2.66 2.36 -2.60
N TRP A 56 -2.40 2.65 -1.33
CA TRP A 56 -3.48 2.72 -0.34
C TRP A 56 -4.34 3.97 -0.54
N GLY A 57 -3.76 5.08 -0.98
CA GLY A 57 -4.53 6.28 -1.34
C GLY A 57 -5.46 6.04 -2.52
N ALA A 58 -5.01 5.31 -3.55
CA ALA A 58 -5.86 4.96 -4.69
C ALA A 58 -7.02 4.04 -4.30
N LEU A 59 -6.77 3.07 -3.41
CA LEU A 59 -7.79 2.15 -2.93
C LEU A 59 -8.83 2.85 -2.05
N THR A 60 -8.42 3.73 -1.14
CA THR A 60 -9.37 4.51 -0.32
C THR A 60 -10.14 5.53 -1.16
N ASP A 61 -9.47 6.23 -2.10
CA ASP A 61 -10.13 7.12 -3.06
C ASP A 61 -11.18 6.37 -3.91
N TRP A 62 -10.92 5.10 -4.25
CA TRP A 62 -11.88 4.28 -4.99
C TRP A 62 -13.18 4.12 -4.21
N VAL A 63 -13.11 3.70 -2.94
CA VAL A 63 -14.29 3.57 -2.06
C VAL A 63 -15.07 4.88 -2.00
N GLU A 64 -14.37 6.00 -1.81
CA GLU A 64 -15.01 7.32 -1.67
C GLU A 64 -15.64 7.83 -2.97
N ARG A 65 -14.99 7.62 -4.12
CA ARG A 65 -15.39 8.22 -5.40
C ARG A 65 -16.29 7.33 -6.24
N ARG A 66 -16.31 6.02 -5.97
CA ARG A 66 -17.13 5.05 -6.71
C ARG A 66 -17.90 4.15 -5.74
N PRO A 67 -18.96 4.68 -5.09
CA PRO A 67 -19.72 3.94 -4.09
C PRO A 67 -20.40 2.67 -4.63
N ALA A 68 -20.61 2.55 -5.94
CA ALA A 68 -21.14 1.34 -6.58
C ALA A 68 -20.10 0.21 -6.68
N GLU A 69 -18.82 0.50 -6.47
CA GLU A 69 -17.69 -0.43 -6.60
C GLU A 69 -17.01 -0.71 -5.25
N VAL A 70 -17.67 -0.39 -4.12
CA VAL A 70 -17.10 -0.54 -2.76
C VAL A 70 -16.65 -1.97 -2.50
N ASP A 71 -17.50 -2.96 -2.76
CA ASP A 71 -17.16 -4.38 -2.55
C ASP A 71 -15.90 -4.78 -3.33
N GLN A 72 -15.71 -4.22 -4.53
CA GLN A 72 -14.53 -4.48 -5.35
C GLN A 72 -13.29 -3.80 -4.76
N ALA A 73 -13.38 -2.53 -4.36
CA ALA A 73 -12.28 -1.81 -3.75
C ALA A 73 -11.84 -2.47 -2.43
N GLU A 74 -12.80 -2.88 -1.59
CA GLU A 74 -12.55 -3.62 -0.35
C GLU A 74 -11.89 -4.99 -0.61
N ALA A 75 -12.34 -5.73 -1.64
CA ALA A 75 -11.69 -6.97 -2.04
C ALA A 75 -10.22 -6.76 -2.49
N HIS A 76 -9.94 -5.64 -3.17
CA HIS A 76 -8.57 -5.26 -3.49
C HIS A 76 -7.75 -4.91 -2.25
N MET A 77 -8.30 -4.18 -1.28
CA MET A 77 -7.62 -3.90 0.00
C MET A 77 -7.25 -5.19 0.75
N ILE A 78 -8.18 -6.15 0.83
CA ILE A 78 -7.94 -7.46 1.46
C ILE A 78 -6.84 -8.22 0.72
N THR A 79 -6.85 -8.20 -0.61
CA THR A 79 -5.83 -8.87 -1.43
C THR A 79 -4.45 -8.23 -1.24
N ALA A 80 -4.38 -6.89 -1.27
CA ALA A 80 -3.16 -6.13 -1.05
C ALA A 80 -2.57 -6.40 0.33
N ALA A 81 -3.40 -6.36 1.38
CA ALA A 81 -3.01 -6.67 2.74
C ALA A 81 -2.47 -8.10 2.88
N ARG A 82 -3.17 -9.08 2.31
CA ARG A 82 -2.73 -10.48 2.33
C ARG A 82 -1.37 -10.66 1.67
N GLU A 83 -1.18 -10.09 0.50
CA GLU A 83 0.09 -10.19 -0.22
C GLU A 83 1.22 -9.50 0.53
N TRP A 84 0.98 -8.29 1.06
CA TRP A 84 1.96 -7.56 1.88
C TRP A 84 2.48 -8.39 3.05
N LEU A 85 1.59 -9.10 3.75
CA LEU A 85 1.96 -9.93 4.90
C LEU A 85 2.82 -11.15 4.52
N THR A 86 2.79 -11.60 3.26
CA THR A 86 3.62 -12.72 2.78
C THR A 86 5.06 -12.35 2.42
N ILE A 87 5.38 -11.05 2.30
CA ILE A 87 6.68 -10.56 1.82
C ILE A 87 7.79 -10.70 2.87
N GLU A 88 7.46 -10.73 4.17
CA GLU A 88 8.39 -11.03 5.30
C GLU A 88 9.76 -10.31 5.29
N GLY A 89 9.85 -9.09 4.75
CA GLY A 89 11.10 -8.30 4.75
C GLY A 89 12.03 -8.61 3.57
N ASP A 90 11.58 -9.42 2.61
CA ASP A 90 12.23 -9.56 1.31
C ASP A 90 12.01 -8.28 0.48
N ARG A 91 13.09 -7.51 0.33
CA ARG A 91 13.10 -6.25 -0.44
C ARG A 91 12.80 -6.43 -1.92
N GLU A 92 13.17 -7.56 -2.53
CA GLU A 92 12.89 -7.83 -3.94
C GLU A 92 11.42 -8.23 -4.14
N ALA A 93 10.86 -9.02 -3.23
CA ALA A 93 9.42 -9.29 -3.21
C ALA A 93 8.61 -8.02 -2.95
N GLU A 94 9.10 -7.12 -2.08
CA GLU A 94 8.50 -5.82 -1.82
C GLU A 94 8.46 -4.94 -3.08
N ALA A 95 9.58 -4.82 -3.81
CA ALA A 95 9.64 -4.09 -5.06
C ALA A 95 8.69 -4.66 -6.13
N ARG A 96 8.61 -6.00 -6.26
CA ARG A 96 7.69 -6.67 -7.18
C ARG A 96 6.22 -6.44 -6.82
N TYR A 97 5.92 -6.43 -5.52
CA TYR A 97 4.59 -6.11 -5.02
C TYR A 97 4.20 -4.68 -5.42
N PHE A 98 5.09 -3.70 -5.23
CA PHE A 98 4.83 -2.31 -5.61
C PHE A 98 4.64 -2.13 -7.11
N ASP A 99 5.55 -2.68 -7.94
CA ASP A 99 5.44 -2.56 -9.41
C ASP A 99 4.10 -3.13 -9.90
N ARG A 100 3.74 -4.33 -9.46
CA ARG A 100 2.50 -4.99 -9.89
C ARG A 100 1.25 -4.20 -9.46
N TRP A 101 1.20 -3.77 -8.20
CA TRP A 101 0.02 -3.06 -7.68
C TRP A 101 -0.15 -1.70 -8.33
N MET A 102 0.92 -0.92 -8.45
CA MET A 102 0.84 0.40 -9.05
C MET A 102 0.52 0.33 -10.54
N HIS A 103 1.21 -0.53 -11.29
CA HIS A 103 1.16 -0.47 -12.74
C HIS A 103 0.14 -1.41 -13.36
N ASP A 104 0.08 -2.66 -12.90
CA ASP A 104 -0.76 -3.66 -13.56
C ASP A 104 -2.17 -3.70 -12.97
N ILE A 105 -2.32 -3.41 -11.67
CA ILE A 105 -3.63 -3.44 -10.98
C ILE A 105 -4.27 -2.05 -10.97
N LEU A 106 -3.54 -1.02 -10.53
CA LEU A 106 -4.07 0.35 -10.41
C LEU A 106 -3.88 1.19 -11.68
N GLY A 107 -3.06 0.72 -12.64
CA GLY A 107 -2.92 1.36 -13.95
C GLY A 107 -2.08 2.64 -13.97
N TYR A 108 -1.28 2.91 -12.94
CA TYR A 108 -0.34 4.02 -12.97
C TYR A 108 0.74 3.79 -14.03
N GLU A 109 1.15 4.85 -14.73
CA GLU A 109 2.21 4.74 -15.74
C GLU A 109 3.54 4.34 -15.10
N ARG A 110 4.24 3.36 -15.70
CA ARG A 110 5.63 3.08 -15.36
C ARG A 110 6.46 4.30 -15.77
N ARG A 111 7.26 4.84 -14.84
CA ARG A 111 8.22 5.90 -15.20
C ARG A 111 9.15 5.31 -16.27
N ALA A 112 9.20 5.93 -17.45
CA ALA A 112 10.17 5.55 -18.46
C ALA A 112 11.58 5.68 -17.85
N PRO A 113 12.51 4.74 -18.10
CA PRO A 113 13.86 4.88 -17.61
C PRO A 113 14.44 6.18 -18.16
N THR A 114 14.78 7.10 -17.27
CA THR A 114 15.52 8.30 -17.61
C THR A 114 16.87 7.83 -18.15
N GLN A 115 17.02 7.79 -19.48
CA GLN A 115 18.32 7.63 -20.10
C GLN A 115 19.10 8.91 -19.80
N SER A 116 20.01 8.82 -18.83
CA SER A 116 21.06 9.82 -18.56
C SER A 116 22.41 9.21 -18.93
#